data_AF-A0A2H0LC52-F1
#
_entry.id   AF-A0A2H0LC52-F1
#
_cell.length_a   1.000
_cell.length_b   1.000
_cell.length_c   1.000
_cell.angle_alpha   90.00
_cell.angle_beta   90.00
_cell.angle_gamma   90.00
#
_symmetry.space_group_name_H-M   'P 1'
#
loop_
_entity.id
_entity.type
_entity.pdbx_description
1 polymer ?
#
loop_
_entity_poly.entity_id
_entity_poly.type
_entity_poly.pdbx_seq_one_letter_code
_entity_poly.pdbx_strand_id
1 'polypeptide(L)'
;MAKKPSDVDVWLKRETPRTRRALESASRHFDSNDELTVNTLEAVYARENSFGILMGQRGSADASGHFQFKPRTAREYGLIVSKENDQRFDIDRASSAAARYLKDLNTWFGTKTKLGEGLYTIPIKSVSERKKFVLGAFNAGQGSVAGAQRRAEMAGKNPQLWNDVSKYLSLEAQQYVEKVPVYEAEFAQKSPADKNLKKKGARKGKQLCTVGRWRTIDDRPVFICA
;
A
#
# COMPACT_ATOMS: atom_id res chain seq x y z
N MET A 1 3.99 -36.49 5.46
CA MET A 1 5.09 -35.51 5.56
C MET A 1 4.50 -34.18 6.01
N ALA A 2 5.03 -33.52 7.04
CA ALA A 2 4.52 -32.21 7.46
C ALA A 2 4.82 -31.17 6.36
N LYS A 3 3.80 -30.42 5.90
CA LYS A 3 3.97 -29.37 4.90
C LYS A 3 4.85 -28.27 5.50
N LYS A 4 5.89 -27.84 4.77
CA LYS A 4 6.74 -26.71 5.18
C LYS A 4 5.85 -25.45 5.36
N PRO A 5 6.03 -24.67 6.44
CA PRO A 5 5.27 -23.43 6.63
C PRO A 5 5.54 -22.45 5.48
N SER A 6 4.51 -21.74 5.04
CA SER A 6 4.64 -20.67 4.05
C SER A 6 5.29 -19.42 4.66
N ASP A 7 5.67 -18.45 3.82
CA ASP A 7 6.16 -17.15 4.28
C ASP A 7 5.13 -16.43 5.16
N VAL A 8 3.84 -16.55 4.84
CA VAL A 8 2.73 -16.01 5.64
C VAL A 8 2.64 -16.70 6.99
N ASP A 9 2.78 -18.04 7.05
CA ASP A 9 2.81 -18.78 8.31
C ASP A 9 3.98 -18.33 9.19
N VAL A 10 5.15 -18.10 8.58
CA VAL A 10 6.34 -17.61 9.29
C VAL A 10 6.11 -16.19 9.80
N TRP A 11 5.51 -15.30 9.00
CA TRP A 11 5.24 -13.94 9.43
C TRP A 11 4.19 -13.85 10.53
N LEU A 12 3.08 -14.59 10.42
CA LEU A 12 2.01 -14.57 11.43
C LEU A 12 2.51 -15.00 12.83
N LYS A 13 3.58 -15.82 12.90
CA LYS A 13 4.21 -16.20 14.17
C LYS A 13 5.01 -15.07 14.85
N ARG A 14 5.50 -14.09 14.09
CA ARG A 14 6.34 -12.98 14.59
C ARG A 14 5.65 -11.62 14.53
N GLU A 15 4.52 -11.55 13.84
CA GLU A 15 3.72 -10.34 13.73
C GLU A 15 3.30 -9.83 15.12
N THR A 16 3.31 -8.51 15.30
CA THR A 16 2.92 -7.89 16.57
C THR A 16 1.49 -7.37 16.51
N PRO A 17 0.76 -7.36 17.65
CA PRO A 17 -0.54 -6.68 17.72
C PRO A 17 -0.50 -5.19 17.35
N ARG A 18 0.67 -4.55 17.43
CA ARG A 18 0.84 -3.16 16.97
C ARG A 18 0.78 -3.10 15.44
N THR A 19 1.55 -3.92 14.75
CA THR A 19 1.56 -4.00 13.28
C THR A 19 0.17 -4.31 12.74
N ARG A 20 -0.53 -5.31 13.31
CA ARG A 20 -1.91 -5.64 12.93
C ARG A 20 -2.83 -4.45 12.98
N ARG A 21 -2.86 -3.79 14.15
CA ARG A 21 -3.77 -2.67 14.42
C ARG A 21 -3.48 -1.46 13.54
N ALA A 22 -2.21 -1.24 13.18
CA ALA A 22 -1.83 -0.21 12.23
C ALA A 22 -2.41 -0.49 10.82
N LEU A 23 -2.25 -1.72 10.32
CA LEU A 23 -2.78 -2.14 9.00
C LEU A 23 -4.32 -2.15 8.99
N GLU A 24 -4.93 -2.68 10.05
CA GLU A 24 -6.36 -2.64 10.31
C GLU A 24 -6.92 -1.21 10.30
N SER A 25 -6.28 -0.30 11.06
CA SER A 25 -6.70 1.10 11.12
C SER A 25 -6.52 1.79 9.77
N ALA A 26 -5.44 1.52 9.06
CA ALA A 26 -5.19 2.06 7.73
C ALA A 26 -6.21 1.57 6.69
N SER A 27 -6.69 0.32 6.80
CA SER A 27 -7.69 -0.25 5.87
C SER A 27 -9.03 0.52 5.86
N ARG A 28 -9.27 1.40 6.83
CA ARG A 28 -10.43 2.30 6.88
C ARG A 28 -10.46 3.37 5.79
N HIS A 29 -9.37 3.57 5.05
CA HIS A 29 -9.33 4.43 3.85
C HIS A 29 -9.94 3.76 2.61
N PHE A 30 -10.17 2.45 2.65
CA PHE A 30 -10.83 1.71 1.56
C PHE A 30 -12.35 1.71 1.72
N ASP A 31 -13.07 1.47 0.64
CA ASP A 31 -14.54 1.42 0.64
C ASP A 31 -15.09 0.27 -0.24
N SER A 32 -16.37 0.34 -0.59
CA SER A 32 -17.07 -0.66 -1.41
C SER A 32 -16.83 -0.51 -2.91
N ASN A 33 -16.23 0.60 -3.37
CA ASN A 33 -15.95 0.86 -4.79
C ASN A 33 -14.58 0.30 -5.22
N ASP A 34 -13.87 -0.34 -4.30
CA ASP A 34 -12.59 -1.00 -4.53
C ASP A 34 -12.57 -2.43 -3.93
N GLU A 35 -11.67 -3.25 -4.45
CA GLU A 35 -11.36 -4.59 -3.93
C GLU A 35 -10.19 -4.56 -2.94
N LEU A 36 -9.83 -3.38 -2.41
CA LEU A 36 -8.76 -3.25 -1.44
C LEU A 36 -9.29 -3.61 -0.03
N THR A 37 -8.44 -4.28 0.72
CA THR A 37 -8.75 -4.81 2.06
C THR A 37 -7.54 -4.67 2.99
N VAL A 38 -7.74 -4.95 4.28
CA VAL A 38 -6.61 -5.10 5.21
C VAL A 38 -5.63 -6.18 4.73
N ASN A 39 -6.11 -7.27 4.10
CA ASN A 39 -5.24 -8.31 3.58
C ASN A 39 -4.43 -7.85 2.36
N THR A 40 -4.95 -6.88 1.57
CA THR A 40 -4.14 -6.20 0.55
C THR A 40 -2.98 -5.44 1.19
N LEU A 41 -3.22 -4.72 2.30
CA LEU A 41 -2.16 -4.00 3.02
C LEU A 41 -1.13 -4.94 3.64
N GLU A 42 -1.58 -6.06 4.24
CA GLU A 42 -0.67 -7.10 4.76
C GLU A 42 0.19 -7.68 3.64
N ALA A 43 -0.39 -7.96 2.47
CA ALA A 43 0.33 -8.52 1.33
C ALA A 43 1.34 -7.53 0.71
N VAL A 44 0.97 -6.26 0.61
CA VAL A 44 1.90 -5.19 0.17
C VAL A 44 3.01 -5.01 1.20
N TYR A 45 2.69 -4.89 2.49
CA TYR A 45 3.67 -4.81 3.57
C TYR A 45 4.65 -5.97 3.55
N ALA A 46 4.12 -7.19 3.39
CA ALA A 46 4.89 -8.41 3.24
C ALA A 46 5.87 -8.35 2.08
N ARG A 47 5.41 -7.91 0.90
CA ARG A 47 6.24 -7.87 -0.31
C ARG A 47 7.28 -6.76 -0.28
N GLU A 48 6.91 -5.55 0.16
CA GLU A 48 7.81 -4.38 0.16
C GLU A 48 8.96 -4.52 1.15
N ASN A 49 8.69 -5.17 2.28
CA ASN A 49 9.63 -5.20 3.40
C ASN A 49 10.18 -6.60 3.68
N SER A 50 9.93 -7.56 2.77
CA SER A 50 10.11 -9.00 3.01
C SER A 50 9.63 -9.39 4.40
N PHE A 51 8.39 -9.00 4.70
CA PHE A 51 7.74 -9.26 5.99
C PHE A 51 8.46 -8.64 7.21
N GLY A 52 9.15 -7.51 7.04
CA GLY A 52 9.87 -6.82 8.12
C GLY A 52 11.38 -7.07 8.17
N ILE A 53 11.91 -7.94 7.30
CA ILE A 53 13.33 -8.33 7.29
C ILE A 53 14.22 -7.22 6.73
N LEU A 54 13.72 -6.41 5.79
CA LEU A 54 14.49 -5.37 5.13
C LEU A 54 14.36 -3.99 5.83
N MET A 55 13.86 -3.96 7.07
CA MET A 55 13.77 -2.74 7.87
C MET A 55 15.16 -2.14 8.10
N GLY A 56 15.45 -1.04 7.41
CA GLY A 56 16.75 -0.34 7.45
C GLY A 56 17.53 -0.38 6.13
N GLN A 57 17.11 -1.20 5.17
CA GLN A 57 17.67 -1.16 3.82
C GLN A 57 16.98 -0.08 2.99
N ARG A 58 17.78 0.70 2.26
CA ARG A 58 17.28 1.65 1.28
C ARG A 58 17.16 0.94 -0.07
N GLY A 59 15.96 0.97 -0.65
CA GLY A 59 15.73 0.55 -2.02
C GLY A 59 16.20 1.59 -3.04
N SER A 60 15.84 1.37 -4.30
CA SER A 60 16.16 2.30 -5.39
C SER A 60 15.56 3.69 -5.14
N ALA A 61 16.28 4.74 -5.55
CA ALA A 61 15.86 6.14 -5.37
C ALA A 61 15.46 6.50 -3.93
N ASP A 62 16.21 5.98 -2.94
CA ASP A 62 16.00 6.17 -1.50
C ASP A 62 14.63 5.70 -0.99
N ALA A 63 13.99 4.74 -1.66
CA ALA A 63 12.85 4.01 -1.12
C ALA A 63 13.19 3.43 0.27
N SER A 64 12.33 3.60 1.27
CA SER A 64 12.65 3.15 2.65
C SER A 64 11.41 2.90 3.50
N GLY A 65 11.64 2.22 4.63
CA GLY A 65 10.64 1.99 5.66
C GLY A 65 9.68 0.85 5.33
N HIS A 66 8.55 0.82 6.03
CA HIS A 66 7.62 -0.30 6.02
C HIS A 66 7.02 -0.64 4.64
N PHE A 67 6.88 0.37 3.79
CA PHE A 67 6.25 0.27 2.46
C PHE A 67 7.17 0.77 1.33
N GLN A 68 8.47 0.89 1.60
CA GLN A 68 9.48 1.33 0.63
C GLN A 68 9.11 2.63 -0.11
N PHE A 69 8.55 3.61 0.61
CA PHE A 69 8.19 4.88 0.00
C PHE A 69 9.43 5.67 -0.43
N LYS A 70 9.41 6.14 -1.67
CA LYS A 70 10.32 7.21 -2.13
C LYS A 70 10.06 8.49 -1.33
N PRO A 71 11.09 9.31 -1.03
CA PRO A 71 10.92 10.52 -0.20
C PRO A 71 9.85 11.48 -0.71
N ARG A 72 9.73 11.66 -2.03
CA ARG A 72 8.70 12.52 -2.64
C ARG A 72 7.29 12.00 -2.34
N THR A 73 7.01 10.73 -2.65
CA THR A 73 5.70 10.11 -2.41
C THR A 73 5.35 10.09 -0.93
N ALA A 74 6.33 9.78 -0.06
CA ALA A 74 6.13 9.85 1.39
C ALA A 74 5.63 11.23 1.83
N ARG A 75 6.26 12.31 1.35
CA ARG A 75 5.85 13.69 1.65
C ARG A 75 4.50 14.06 1.05
N GLU A 76 4.21 13.65 -0.19
CA GLU A 76 2.89 13.83 -0.83
C GLU A 76 1.77 13.20 0.02
N TYR A 77 2.06 12.08 0.69
CA TYR A 77 1.15 11.43 1.63
C TYR A 77 1.33 11.87 3.09
N GLY A 78 1.97 13.01 3.35
CA GLY A 78 2.01 13.65 4.66
C GLY A 78 2.99 13.05 5.67
N LEU A 79 3.94 12.24 5.22
CA LEU A 79 5.02 11.73 6.09
C LEU A 79 6.15 12.76 6.16
N ILE A 80 6.67 12.97 7.37
CA ILE A 80 7.93 13.69 7.57
C ILE A 80 9.08 12.77 7.13
N VAL A 81 9.96 13.29 6.27
CA VAL A 81 11.17 12.60 5.81
C VAL A 81 12.36 13.52 6.04
N SER A 82 13.05 13.29 7.15
CA SER A 82 14.25 14.03 7.59
C SER A 82 15.24 13.07 8.25
N LYS A 83 16.47 13.51 8.54
CA LYS A 83 17.46 12.66 9.22
C LYS A 83 17.07 12.41 10.69
N GLU A 84 16.40 13.37 11.30
CA GLU A 84 16.02 13.40 12.71
C GLU A 84 14.71 12.65 12.97
N ASN A 85 13.82 12.66 11.97
CA ASN A 85 12.50 12.03 12.03
C ASN A 85 12.08 11.56 10.63
N ASP A 86 12.19 10.26 10.38
CA ASP A 86 11.72 9.62 9.15
C ASP A 86 10.50 8.73 9.43
N GLN A 87 9.32 9.29 9.19
CA GLN A 87 8.04 8.63 9.47
C GLN A 87 7.71 7.50 8.49
N ARG A 88 8.56 7.22 7.50
CA ARG A 88 8.46 5.98 6.71
C ARG A 88 8.72 4.73 7.55
N PHE A 89 9.41 4.88 8.68
CA PHE A 89 9.67 3.82 9.67
C PHE A 89 8.66 3.81 10.82
N ASP A 90 7.65 4.68 10.80
CA ASP A 90 6.53 4.65 11.74
C ASP A 90 5.40 3.81 11.12
N ILE A 91 5.15 2.62 11.66
CA ILE A 91 4.16 1.68 11.10
C ILE A 91 2.75 2.28 11.00
N ASP A 92 2.33 3.09 11.96
CA ASP A 92 0.98 3.66 11.99
C ASP A 92 0.82 4.69 10.87
N ARG A 93 1.80 5.59 10.74
CA ARG A 93 1.81 6.64 9.71
C ARG A 93 2.04 6.07 8.31
N ALA A 94 3.02 5.18 8.16
CA ALA A 94 3.35 4.57 6.89
C ALA A 94 2.21 3.70 6.35
N SER A 95 1.54 2.93 7.22
CA SER A 95 0.36 2.14 6.80
C SER A 95 -0.78 3.04 6.34
N SER A 96 -1.04 4.13 7.07
CA SER A 96 -2.07 5.09 6.65
C SER A 96 -1.72 5.80 5.34
N ALA A 97 -0.45 6.10 5.08
CA ALA A 97 0.00 6.66 3.81
C ALA A 97 -0.14 5.64 2.66
N ALA A 98 0.23 4.38 2.88
CA ALA A 98 0.10 3.31 1.89
C ALA A 98 -1.36 3.05 1.49
N ALA A 99 -2.26 3.02 2.48
CA ALA A 99 -3.68 2.85 2.20
C ALA A 99 -4.26 4.01 1.37
N ARG A 100 -3.92 5.27 1.70
CA ARG A 100 -4.32 6.42 0.89
C ARG A 100 -3.75 6.35 -0.53
N TYR A 101 -2.48 5.97 -0.68
CA TYR A 101 -1.86 5.87 -2.00
C TYR A 101 -2.52 4.78 -2.86
N LEU A 102 -2.75 3.58 -2.32
CA LEU A 102 -3.48 2.52 -3.02
C LEU A 102 -4.89 2.96 -3.42
N LYS A 103 -5.57 3.72 -2.55
CA LYS A 103 -6.90 4.27 -2.82
C LYS A 103 -6.89 5.28 -3.97
N ASP A 104 -5.92 6.19 -3.99
CA ASP A 104 -5.76 7.17 -5.06
C ASP A 104 -5.41 6.49 -6.39
N LEU A 105 -4.50 5.51 -6.38
CA LEU A 105 -4.21 4.69 -7.56
C LEU A 105 -5.48 4.02 -8.10
N ASN A 106 -6.31 3.43 -7.23
CA ASN A 106 -7.59 2.84 -7.66
C ASN A 106 -8.51 3.88 -8.32
N THR A 107 -8.59 5.10 -7.76
CA THR A 107 -9.36 6.19 -8.36
C THR A 107 -8.79 6.61 -9.71
N TRP A 108 -7.46 6.76 -9.80
CA TRP A 108 -6.79 7.21 -11.01
C TRP A 108 -6.89 6.20 -12.14
N PHE A 109 -6.85 4.90 -11.87
CA PHE A 109 -7.06 3.87 -12.89
C PHE A 109 -8.54 3.55 -13.13
N GLY A 110 -9.44 4.01 -12.26
CA GLY A 110 -10.90 3.88 -12.45
C GLY A 110 -11.50 4.97 -13.34
N THR A 111 -10.78 6.07 -13.54
CA THR A 111 -11.21 7.24 -14.31
C THR A 111 -10.07 7.74 -15.20
N LYS A 112 -10.33 8.65 -16.15
CA LYS A 112 -9.25 9.20 -16.99
C LYS A 112 -8.56 10.31 -16.22
N THR A 113 -7.38 10.02 -15.67
CA THR A 113 -6.64 10.95 -14.80
C THR A 113 -5.39 11.44 -15.49
N LYS A 114 -5.13 12.75 -15.45
CA LYS A 114 -3.89 13.36 -15.93
C LYS A 114 -2.78 13.14 -14.90
N LEU A 115 -1.67 12.51 -15.32
CA LEU A 115 -0.52 12.23 -14.46
C LEU A 115 0.69 13.14 -14.73
N GLY A 116 0.69 13.80 -15.89
CA GLY A 116 1.74 14.69 -16.34
C GLY A 116 1.41 15.28 -17.71
N GLU A 117 2.37 15.98 -18.32
CA GLU A 117 2.19 16.48 -19.68
C GLU A 117 1.99 15.34 -20.68
N GLY A 118 0.86 15.35 -21.37
CA GLY A 118 0.52 14.32 -22.37
C GLY A 118 0.32 12.89 -21.84
N LEU A 119 0.31 12.69 -20.51
CA LEU A 119 0.18 11.36 -19.91
C LEU A 119 -1.10 11.25 -19.08
N TYR A 120 -1.94 10.27 -19.45
CA TYR A 120 -3.20 9.97 -18.79
C TYR A 120 -3.31 8.48 -18.52
N THR A 121 -4.01 8.11 -17.46
CA THR A 121 -4.49 6.73 -17.28
C THR A 121 -5.56 6.41 -18.32
N ILE A 122 -5.61 5.16 -18.76
CA ILE A 122 -6.74 4.62 -19.51
C ILE A 122 -7.68 3.94 -18.49
N PRO A 123 -8.96 4.35 -18.39
CA PRO A 123 -9.87 3.83 -17.37
C PRO A 123 -10.08 2.31 -17.49
N ILE A 124 -10.03 1.63 -16.35
CA ILE A 124 -10.21 0.18 -16.24
C ILE A 124 -11.55 -0.10 -15.57
N LYS A 125 -12.49 -0.63 -16.36
CA LYS A 125 -13.87 -0.85 -15.91
C LYS A 125 -13.97 -1.94 -14.84
N SER A 126 -13.31 -3.08 -15.08
CA SER A 126 -13.30 -4.20 -14.13
C SER A 126 -12.50 -3.84 -12.88
N VAL A 127 -13.12 -3.97 -11.71
CA VAL A 127 -12.48 -3.68 -10.42
C VAL A 127 -11.33 -4.66 -10.15
N SER A 128 -11.51 -5.93 -10.50
CA SER A 128 -10.52 -6.98 -10.31
C SER A 128 -9.31 -6.82 -11.23
N GLU A 129 -9.51 -6.43 -12.50
CA GLU A 129 -8.39 -6.03 -13.37
C GLU A 129 -7.73 -4.78 -12.82
N ARG A 130 -8.50 -3.76 -12.46
CA ARG A 130 -7.97 -2.49 -11.95
C ARG A 130 -7.06 -2.68 -10.74
N LYS A 131 -7.39 -3.61 -9.83
CA LYS A 131 -6.54 -3.94 -8.68
C LYS A 131 -5.13 -4.37 -9.10
N LYS A 132 -4.97 -5.10 -10.20
CA LYS A 132 -3.65 -5.49 -10.73
C LYS A 132 -2.83 -4.27 -11.14
N PHE A 133 -3.46 -3.29 -11.78
CA PHE A 133 -2.81 -2.03 -12.17
C PHE A 133 -2.47 -1.16 -10.96
N VAL A 134 -3.32 -1.15 -9.93
CA VAL A 134 -3.04 -0.49 -8.65
C VAL A 134 -1.78 -1.08 -8.00
N LEU A 135 -1.69 -2.40 -7.91
CA LEU A 135 -0.50 -3.08 -7.36
C LEU A 135 0.75 -2.83 -8.21
N GLY A 136 0.62 -2.92 -9.54
CA GLY A 136 1.70 -2.62 -10.47
C GLY A 136 2.19 -1.17 -10.36
N ALA A 137 1.28 -0.21 -10.18
CA ALA A 137 1.61 1.20 -10.04
C ALA A 137 2.17 1.55 -8.65
N PHE A 138 1.77 0.80 -7.62
CA PHE A 138 2.38 0.93 -6.30
C PHE A 138 3.88 0.60 -6.35
N ASN A 139 4.24 -0.49 -7.04
CA ASN A 139 5.64 -0.91 -7.20
C ASN A 139 6.42 -0.09 -8.25
N ALA A 140 5.88 0.05 -9.46
CA ALA A 140 6.60 0.63 -10.61
C ALA A 140 6.32 2.12 -10.84
N GLY A 141 5.36 2.70 -10.13
CA GLY A 141 4.86 4.07 -10.34
C GLY A 141 3.74 4.15 -11.37
N GLN A 142 2.75 4.99 -11.09
CA GLN A 142 1.55 5.23 -11.91
C GLN A 142 1.88 5.72 -13.33
N GLY A 143 2.93 6.54 -13.50
CA GLY A 143 3.35 7.02 -14.81
C GLY A 143 3.91 5.89 -15.70
N SER A 144 4.64 4.95 -15.10
CA SER A 144 5.18 3.78 -15.80
C SER A 144 4.05 2.88 -16.32
N VAL A 145 3.06 2.62 -15.47
CA VAL A 145 1.89 1.81 -15.81
C VAL A 145 1.00 2.50 -16.83
N ALA A 146 0.72 3.81 -16.71
CA ALA A 146 -0.03 4.55 -17.72
C ALA A 146 0.70 4.60 -19.08
N GLY A 147 2.03 4.74 -19.07
CA GLY A 147 2.85 4.64 -20.28
C GLY A 147 2.78 3.25 -20.91
N ALA A 148 2.74 2.20 -20.11
CA ALA A 148 2.55 0.83 -20.56
C ALA A 148 1.15 0.60 -21.15
N GLN A 149 0.09 1.18 -20.57
CA GLN A 149 -1.25 1.17 -21.16
C GLN A 149 -1.24 1.75 -22.58
N ARG A 150 -0.62 2.92 -22.75
CA ARG A 150 -0.48 3.56 -24.07
C ARG A 150 0.31 2.69 -25.05
N ARG A 151 1.41 2.06 -24.63
CA ARG A 151 2.19 1.16 -25.50
C ARG A 151 1.42 -0.08 -25.92
N ALA A 152 0.62 -0.66 -25.02
CA ALA A 152 -0.27 -1.77 -25.35
C ALA A 152 -1.32 -1.36 -26.37
N GLU A 153 -1.97 -0.20 -26.17
CA GLU A 153 -2.97 0.34 -27.10
C GLU A 153 -2.38 0.60 -28.50
N MET A 154 -1.21 1.25 -28.58
CA MET A 154 -0.51 1.48 -29.87
C MET A 154 -0.12 0.18 -30.59
N ALA A 155 0.06 -0.91 -29.85
CA ALA A 155 0.34 -2.22 -30.40
C ALA A 155 -0.94 -3.05 -30.70
N GLY A 156 -2.12 -2.42 -30.66
CA GLY A 156 -3.40 -3.08 -30.91
C GLY A 156 -3.81 -4.08 -29.82
N LYS A 157 -3.26 -3.96 -28.61
CA LYS A 157 -3.61 -4.79 -27.44
C LYS A 157 -4.63 -4.07 -26.55
N ASN A 158 -5.19 -4.79 -25.58
CA ASN A 158 -6.19 -4.20 -24.68
C ASN A 158 -5.51 -3.49 -23.49
N PRO A 159 -5.57 -2.15 -23.38
CA PRO A 159 -4.92 -1.39 -22.30
C PRO A 159 -5.61 -1.55 -20.93
N GLN A 160 -6.73 -2.27 -20.86
CA GLN A 160 -7.45 -2.57 -19.61
C GLN A 160 -7.16 -3.98 -19.06
N LEU A 161 -6.41 -4.81 -19.79
CA LEU A 161 -6.04 -6.15 -19.34
C LEU A 161 -4.58 -6.17 -18.88
N TRP A 162 -4.36 -6.61 -17.65
CA TRP A 162 -3.01 -6.64 -17.08
C TRP A 162 -2.07 -7.49 -17.93
N ASN A 163 -2.52 -8.65 -18.42
CA ASN A 163 -1.71 -9.57 -19.24
C ASN A 163 -1.21 -8.95 -20.55
N ASP A 164 -1.88 -7.93 -21.07
CA ASP A 164 -1.45 -7.21 -22.27
C ASP A 164 -0.50 -6.07 -21.91
N VAL A 165 -0.81 -5.33 -20.84
CA VAL A 165 -0.03 -4.17 -20.41
C VAL A 165 1.29 -4.55 -19.74
N SER A 166 1.31 -5.65 -18.98
CA SER A 166 2.45 -6.08 -18.19
C SER A 166 3.70 -6.38 -19.03
N LYS A 167 3.51 -6.78 -20.29
CA LYS A 167 4.57 -7.01 -21.29
C LYS A 167 5.43 -5.77 -21.57
N TYR A 168 4.93 -4.59 -21.22
CA TYR A 168 5.61 -3.31 -21.39
C TYR A 168 6.18 -2.75 -20.07
N LEU A 169 6.17 -3.55 -19.01
CA LEU A 169 6.69 -3.21 -17.68
C LEU A 169 7.91 -4.09 -17.34
N SER A 170 8.67 -3.68 -16.32
CA SER A 170 9.80 -4.46 -15.82
C SER A 170 9.34 -5.83 -15.29
N LEU A 171 10.22 -6.82 -15.35
CA LEU A 171 9.95 -8.14 -14.79
C LEU A 171 9.64 -8.07 -13.28
N GLU A 172 10.26 -7.13 -12.56
CA GLU A 172 9.97 -6.88 -11.15
C GLU A 172 8.49 -6.53 -10.92
N ALA A 173 7.94 -5.60 -11.71
CA ALA A 173 6.55 -5.19 -11.59
C ALA A 173 5.58 -6.32 -11.96
N GLN A 174 5.94 -7.13 -12.98
CA GLN A 174 5.17 -8.32 -13.37
C GLN A 174 5.10 -9.32 -12.21
N GLN A 175 6.26 -9.69 -11.66
CA GLN A 175 6.36 -10.62 -10.54
C GLN A 175 5.69 -10.08 -9.27
N TYR A 176 5.69 -8.77 -9.07
CA TYR A 176 5.00 -8.14 -7.95
C TYR A 176 3.49 -8.41 -8.00
N VAL A 177 2.87 -8.18 -9.16
CA VAL A 177 1.42 -8.38 -9.35
C VAL A 177 1.04 -9.86 -9.37
N GLU A 178 1.95 -10.78 -9.68
CA GLU A 178 1.74 -12.22 -9.52
C GLU A 178 1.78 -12.65 -8.04
N LYS A 179 2.73 -12.13 -7.26
CA LYS A 179 2.98 -12.58 -5.89
C LYS A 179 2.04 -11.98 -4.85
N VAL A 180 1.74 -10.69 -4.94
CA VAL A 180 0.94 -9.99 -3.91
C VAL A 180 -0.48 -10.57 -3.75
N PRO A 181 -1.23 -10.87 -4.82
CA PRO A 181 -2.54 -11.51 -4.68
C PRO A 181 -2.49 -12.91 -4.04
N VAL A 182 -1.40 -13.65 -4.22
CA VAL A 182 -1.20 -14.96 -3.56
C VAL A 182 -1.05 -14.77 -2.06
N TYR A 183 -0.22 -13.83 -1.61
CA TYR A 183 -0.13 -13.50 -0.19
C TYR A 183 -1.45 -12.98 0.37
N GLU A 184 -2.15 -12.13 -0.38
CA GLU A 184 -3.46 -11.61 0.03
C GLU A 184 -4.48 -12.73 0.24
N ALA A 185 -4.57 -13.69 -0.69
CA ALA A 185 -5.49 -14.81 -0.59
C ALA A 185 -5.16 -15.73 0.61
N GLU A 186 -3.88 -15.86 0.93
CA GLU A 186 -3.44 -16.61 2.10
C GLU A 186 -3.73 -15.86 3.41
N PHE A 187 -3.48 -14.55 3.47
CA PHE A 187 -3.86 -13.70 4.60
C PHE A 187 -5.37 -13.67 4.82
N ALA A 188 -6.16 -13.66 3.75
CA ALA A 188 -7.62 -13.73 3.84
C ALA A 188 -8.09 -15.00 4.56
N GLN A 189 -7.32 -16.10 4.50
CA GLN A 189 -7.63 -17.34 5.22
C GLN A 189 -7.07 -17.36 6.64
N LYS A 190 -5.84 -16.85 6.82
CA LYS A 190 -5.05 -17.11 8.03
C LYS A 190 -4.90 -15.92 8.98
N SER A 191 -4.96 -14.68 8.47
CA SER A 191 -4.74 -13.49 9.30
C SER A 191 -5.91 -13.29 10.28
N PRO A 192 -5.60 -13.00 11.57
CA PRO A 192 -6.61 -12.63 12.56
C PRO A 192 -7.10 -11.18 12.44
N ALA A 193 -6.65 -10.41 11.44
CA ALA A 193 -7.04 -9.02 11.27
C ALA A 193 -8.56 -8.82 11.06
N ASP A 194 -9.14 -7.75 11.63
CA ASP A 194 -10.55 -7.39 11.43
C ASP A 194 -10.80 -6.88 10.00
N LYS A 195 -11.32 -7.77 9.15
CA LYS A 195 -11.65 -7.52 7.74
C LYS A 195 -12.84 -6.57 7.54
N ASN A 196 -13.59 -6.26 8.59
CA ASN A 196 -14.78 -5.40 8.51
C ASN A 196 -14.50 -3.92 8.78
N LEU A 197 -13.27 -3.54 9.16
CA LEU A 197 -12.95 -2.16 9.51
C LEU A 197 -13.15 -1.16 8.37
N LYS A 198 -12.98 -1.58 7.11
CA LYS A 198 -13.27 -0.72 5.96
C LYS A 198 -14.72 -0.23 5.90
N LYS A 199 -15.66 -0.99 6.48
CA LYS A 199 -17.08 -0.63 6.58
C LYS A 199 -17.36 0.44 7.64
N LYS A 200 -16.42 0.71 8.56
CA LYS A 200 -16.60 1.61 9.71
C LYS A 200 -16.12 3.04 9.43
N GLY A 201 -15.73 3.35 8.20
CA GLY A 201 -15.18 4.65 7.77
C GLY A 201 -13.84 4.99 8.44
N ALA A 202 -13.10 5.93 7.83
CA ALA A 202 -11.93 6.52 8.46
C ALA A 202 -12.35 7.18 9.79
N ARG A 203 -11.62 6.91 10.88
CA ARG A 203 -11.82 7.67 12.12
C ARG A 203 -11.52 9.13 11.76
N LYS A 204 -12.54 10.02 11.83
CA LYS A 204 -12.30 11.46 11.81
C LYS A 204 -11.22 11.70 12.84
N GLY A 205 -10.07 12.23 12.41
CA GLY A 205 -8.99 12.57 13.33
C GLY A 205 -9.62 13.37 14.46
N LYS A 206 -9.42 12.96 15.72
CA LYS A 206 -9.69 13.88 16.82
C LYS A 206 -8.95 15.15 16.43
N GLN A 207 -9.70 16.24 16.29
CA GLN A 207 -9.15 17.58 16.07
C GLN A 207 -7.93 17.68 16.98
N LEU A 208 -6.74 17.81 16.40
CA LEU A 208 -5.51 17.88 17.20
C LEU A 208 -5.69 19.11 18.07
N CYS A 209 -5.95 18.89 19.35
CA CYS A 209 -5.80 19.93 20.34
C CYS A 209 -4.34 20.40 20.24
N THR A 210 -4.16 21.66 19.90
CA THR A 210 -2.82 22.29 19.82
C THR A 210 -2.41 22.83 21.18
N VAL A 211 -3.33 22.86 22.14
CA VAL A 211 -3.12 23.31 23.52
C VAL A 211 -3.32 22.12 24.45
N GLY A 212 -2.28 21.81 25.23
CA GLY A 212 -2.24 20.63 26.08
C GLY A 212 -0.84 20.38 26.64
N ARG A 213 -0.67 19.27 27.34
CA ARG A 213 0.61 18.86 27.94
C ARG A 213 0.92 17.40 27.62
N TRP A 214 2.20 17.12 27.42
CA TRP A 214 2.68 15.75 27.31
C TRP A 214 2.70 15.09 28.69
N ARG A 215 2.24 13.84 28.76
CA ARG A 215 2.43 12.95 29.91
C ARG A 215 2.87 11.57 29.44
N THR A 216 3.72 10.93 30.21
CA THR A 216 4.05 9.52 30.00
C THR A 216 3.01 8.66 30.72
N ILE A 217 2.34 7.77 29.98
CA ILE A 217 1.43 6.75 30.50
C ILE A 217 1.89 5.42 29.93
N ASP A 218 2.17 4.44 30.78
CA ASP A 218 2.70 3.10 30.41
C ASP A 218 3.88 3.18 29.43
N ASP A 219 4.90 3.98 29.78
CA ASP A 219 6.10 4.24 28.97
C ASP A 219 5.85 4.82 27.57
N ARG A 220 4.69 5.46 27.36
CA ARG A 220 4.36 6.15 26.11
C ARG A 220 4.09 7.63 26.34
N PRO A 221 4.69 8.53 25.53
CA PRO A 221 4.32 9.94 25.55
C PRO A 221 2.93 10.11 24.93
N VAL A 222 1.99 10.59 25.74
CA VAL A 222 0.61 10.91 25.40
C VAL A 222 0.41 12.41 25.53
N PHE A 223 -0.08 13.07 24.48
CA PHE A 223 -0.48 14.47 24.56
C PHE A 223 -1.90 14.57 25.13
N ILE A 224 -2.03 15.14 26.32
CA ILE A 224 -3.30 15.36 27.00
C ILE A 224 -3.73 16.80 26.69
N CYS A 225 -4.85 16.96 25.98
CA CYS A 225 -5.45 18.27 25.72
C CYS A 225 -5.77 18.98 27.05
N ALA A 226 -5.54 20.29 27.10
CA ALA A 226 -5.97 21.13 28.23
C ALA A 226 -7.50 21.28 28.25
#